data_AF-A0AAW4ND53-F1
#
_entry.id   AF-A0AAW4ND53-F1
#
_cell.length_a   1.000
_cell.length_b   1.000
_cell.length_c   1.000
_cell.angle_alpha   90.00
_cell.angle_beta   90.00
_cell.angle_gamma   90.00
#
_symmetry.space_group_name_H-M   'P 1'
#
loop_
_entity.id
_entity.type
_entity.pdbx_description
1 polymer ?
#
loop_
_entity_poly.entity_id
_entity_poly.type
_entity_poly.pdbx_seq_one_letter_code
_entity_poly.pdbx_strand_id
1 'polypeptide(L)' 'MKKRTKAGFKEFVFDVMLNGRFICTIAFEYCPLFPINYEELINFILMKRPTLKGKDFNIAF' A
#
# COMPACT_ATOMS: atom_id res chain seq x y z
N MET A 1 -13.36 6.31 -13.38
CA MET A 1 -13.54 4.84 -13.49
C MET A 1 -13.10 4.19 -12.17
N LYS A 2 -14.02 3.68 -11.35
CA LYS A 2 -13.66 2.87 -10.17
C LYS A 2 -13.16 1.51 -10.67
N LYS A 3 -11.94 1.11 -10.33
CA LYS A 3 -11.45 -0.23 -10.65
C LYS A 3 -12.33 -1.22 -9.88
N ARG A 4 -12.83 -2.24 -10.57
CA ARG A 4 -13.70 -3.25 -9.96
C ARG A 4 -12.79 -4.23 -9.21
N THR A 5 -12.92 -4.30 -7.90
CA THR A 5 -12.20 -5.27 -7.08
C THR A 5 -12.67 -6.68 -7.41
N LYS A 6 -11.79 -7.68 -7.23
CA LYS A 6 -12.19 -9.08 -7.38
C LYS A 6 -13.27 -9.44 -6.34
N ALA A 7 -14.21 -10.31 -6.72
CA ALA A 7 -15.27 -10.75 -5.82
C ALA A 7 -14.66 -11.37 -4.54
N GLY A 8 -15.07 -10.86 -3.37
CA GLY A 8 -14.56 -11.29 -2.06
C GLY A 8 -13.29 -10.56 -1.58
N PHE A 9 -12.62 -9.79 -2.43
CA PHE A 9 -11.46 -8.98 -2.05
C PHE A 9 -11.90 -7.58 -1.63
N LYS A 10 -11.18 -7.00 -0.67
CA LYS A 10 -11.38 -5.62 -0.20
C LYS A 10 -10.18 -4.76 -0.59
N GLU A 11 -10.41 -3.46 -0.66
CA GLU A 11 -9.34 -2.49 -0.81
C GLU A 11 -9.03 -1.84 0.53
N PHE A 12 -7.73 -1.71 0.79
CA PHE A 12 -7.14 -0.96 1.87
C PHE A 12 -6.43 0.24 1.28
N VAL A 13 -6.84 1.44 1.68
CA VAL A 13 -6.27 2.69 1.20
C VAL A 13 -5.46 3.32 2.31
N PHE A 14 -4.23 3.72 1.99
CA PHE A 14 -3.30 4.31 2.95
C PHE A 14 -2.38 5.32 2.28
N ASP A 15 -1.84 6.22 3.07
CA ASP A 15 -0.88 7.21 2.65
C ASP A 15 0.55 6.76 2.94
N VAL A 16 1.44 7.00 1.98
CA VAL A 16 2.86 6.80 2.13
C VAL A 16 3.51 8.13 2.44
N MET A 17 4.17 8.19 3.60
CA MET A 17 4.83 9.36 4.13
C MET A 17 6.34 9.14 4.14
N LEU A 18 7.13 10.16 3.80
CA LEU A 18 8.59 10.12 3.90
C LEU A 18 9.07 11.39 4.60
N ASN A 19 9.84 11.25 5.67
CA ASN A 19 10.33 12.38 6.47
C ASN A 19 9.20 13.34 6.90
N GLY A 20 8.04 12.79 7.30
CA GLY A 20 6.85 13.56 7.69
C GLY A 20 6.09 14.23 6.55
N ARG A 21 6.49 14.01 5.28
CA ARG A 21 5.82 14.59 4.11
C ARG A 21 5.02 13.54 3.36
N PHE A 22 3.84 13.94 2.89
CA PHE A 22 3.02 13.13 2.01
C PHE A 22 3.73 12.89 0.67
N ILE A 23 3.76 11.62 0.25
CA ILE A 23 4.28 11.20 -1.07
C ILE A 23 3.15 10.79 -1.99
N CYS A 24 2.33 9.82 -1.58
CA CYS A 24 1.18 9.36 -2.35
C CYS A 24 0.24 8.48 -1.54
N THR A 25 -1.02 8.42 -1.98
CA THR A 25 -2.00 7.44 -1.51
C THR A 25 -1.94 6.19 -2.38
N ILE A 26 -1.99 5.02 -1.75
CA ILE A 26 -1.99 3.71 -2.42
C ILE A 26 -3.22 2.91 -1.99
N ALA A 27 -3.88 2.29 -2.97
CA ALA A 27 -4.89 1.27 -2.73
C ALA A 27 -4.25 -0.11 -2.90
N PHE A 28 -4.39 -0.96 -1.88
CA PHE A 28 -3.93 -2.34 -1.84
C PHE A 28 -5.13 -3.28 -1.73
N GLU A 29 -5.28 -4.17 -2.70
CA GLU A 29 -6.33 -5.19 -2.70
C GLU A 29 -5.88 -6.38 -1.86
N TYR A 30 -6.71 -6.83 -0.91
CA TYR A 30 -6.40 -7.96 -0.03
C TYR A 30 -7.60 -8.88 0.18
N CYS A 31 -7.33 -10.14 0.51
CA CYS A 31 -8.36 -11.10 0.89
C CYS A 31 -8.66 -10.95 2.39
N PRO A 32 -9.91 -10.61 2.80
CA PRO A 32 -10.25 -10.36 4.21
C PRO A 32 -10.16 -11.59 5.12
N LEU A 33 -10.07 -12.80 4.53
CA LEU A 33 -9.94 -14.04 5.28
C LEU A 33 -8.50 -14.30 5.75
N PHE A 34 -7.53 -13.56 5.23
CA PHE A 34 -6.11 -13.71 5.56
C PHE A 34 -5.54 -12.40 6.11
N PRO A 35 -4.62 -12.45 7.07
CA PRO A 35 -3.93 -11.27 7.55
C PRO A 35 -3.07 -10.65 6.44
N ILE A 36 -2.98 -9.32 6.41
CA ILE A 36 -2.09 -8.61 5.49
C ILE A 36 -0.65 -8.81 5.97
N ASN A 37 0.20 -9.39 5.13
CA ASN A 37 1.62 -9.48 5.42
C ASN A 37 2.29 -8.12 5.20
N TYR A 38 2.93 -7.60 6.24
CA TYR A 38 3.63 -6.31 6.17
C TYR A 38 4.77 -6.32 5.15
N GLU A 39 5.53 -7.42 5.01
CA GLU A 39 6.60 -7.52 4.01
C GLU A 39 6.04 -7.47 2.58
N GLU A 40 4.91 -8.14 2.33
CA GLU A 40 4.23 -8.09 1.04
C GLU A 40 3.75 -6.67 0.74
N LEU A 41 3.20 -5.98 1.74
CA LEU A 41 2.76 -4.60 1.62
C LEU A 41 3.93 -3.66 1.28
N ILE A 42 5.06 -3.79 1.97
CA ILE A 42 6.28 -3.01 1.69
C ILE A 42 6.80 -3.31 0.28
N ASN A 43 6.87 -4.58 -0.11
CA ASN A 43 7.29 -4.96 -1.46
C ASN A 43 6.36 -4.39 -2.54
N PHE A 44 5.05 -4.36 -2.30
CA PHE A 44 4.07 -3.75 -3.19
C PHE A 44 4.27 -2.23 -3.33
N ILE A 45 4.52 -1.54 -2.20
CA ILE A 45 4.83 -0.11 -2.20
C ILE A 45 6.11 0.15 -3.00
N LEU A 46 7.18 -0.62 -2.77
CA LEU A 46 8.45 -0.49 -3.48
C LEU A 46 8.34 -0.82 -4.97
N MET A 47 7.49 -1.78 -5.35
CA MET A 47 7.20 -2.08 -6.74
C MET A 47 6.52 -0.90 -7.44
N LYS A 48 5.57 -0.23 -6.78
CA LYS A 48 4.90 0.97 -7.32
C LYS A 48 5.79 2.21 -7.28
N ARG A 49 6.65 2.33 -6.28
CA ARG A 49 7.52 3.47 -6.01
C ARG A 49 8.95 3.01 -5.74
N PRO A 50 9.71 2.61 -6.79
CA PRO A 50 11.11 2.20 -6.62
C PRO A 50 11.99 3.28 -5.99
N THR A 51 11.60 4.55 -6.10
CA THR A 51 12.27 5.72 -5.50
C THR A 51 12.25 5.75 -3.96
N LEU A 52 11.46 4.87 -3.32
CA LEU A 52 11.43 4.70 -1.86
C LEU A 52 12.38 3.60 -1.38
N LYS A 53 13.01 2.84 -2.28
CA LYS A 53 13.95 1.78 -1.92
C LYS A 53 15.12 2.35 -1.11
N GLY A 54 15.40 1.74 0.04
CA GLY A 54 16.46 2.18 0.96
C GLY A 54 16.12 3.46 1.74
N LYS A 55 14.88 3.92 1.72
CA LYS A 55 14.41 5.06 2.53
C LYS A 55 13.52 4.58 3.65
N ASP A 56 13.57 5.28 4.77
CA ASP A 56 12.71 5.04 5.92
C ASP A 56 11.38 5.78 5.75
N PHE A 57 10.46 5.15 5.02
CA PHE A 57 9.12 5.68 4.80
C PHE A 57 8.12 5.01 5.77
N ASN A 58 7.05 5.74 6.09
CA ASN A 58 5.99 5.28 6.97
C ASN A 58 4.67 5.16 6.21
N ILE A 59 3.82 4.25 6.67
CA ILE A 59 2.45 4.08 6.19
C ILE A 59 1.51 4.76 7.20
N ALA A 60 0.64 5.65 6.73
CA ALA A 60 -0.37 6.35 7.51
C ALA A 60 -1.78 5.99 7.02
N PHE A 61 -2.76 6.01 7.93
CA PHE A 61 -4.14 5.59 7.70
C PHE A 61 -5.13 6.69 8.04
#